data_AF-A0A330M4S5-F1
#
_entry.id   AF-A0A330M4S5-F1
#
_cell.length_a   1.000
_cell.length_b   1.000
_cell.length_c   1.000
_cell.angle_alpha   90.00
_cell.angle_beta   90.00
_cell.angle_gamma   90.00
#
_symmetry.space_group_name_H-M   'P 1'
#
loop_
_entity.id
_entity.type
_entity.pdbx_description
1 polymer ?
#
loop_
_entity_poly.entity_id
_entity_poly.type
_entity_poly.pdbx_seq_one_letter_code
_entity_poly.pdbx_strand_id
1 'polypeptide(L)'
;MRHTSNDMTLPPDLTVKKGSGAVRSKFPIYSNSLPPCNHACPTGSNIQEWLGLAQEEEYEAAFQALIKNNPMPAIHGRVCYHPCESACNRNDVDQSVSIHAVERYLGDQAIEHKWPVRFEAKHSGKRVLIIGAGPSGLATAYHLKRKGHDVEIRDSAPMAGGMMHFGIPAYRLPRKVLDQEIQRIEDMGIKIVLNTKVESILAEKVSGQFDAVFLAIGAHIGRGVDIPNADPEKVTDAVSYLRDVELGKAPKLGKVVVVYGGGNTAMDAARTAKRFGAQVKVVYRRDRANMPAHDFECVEAMEEGIEFHWQRTIHQIDGQQFTLEKMAIDAEGKPQPTGEFETLQADSLILALGQNIDTKLTKAIPDVEHKWDGSVVVNDNMMTGYKGLFAGGDMVPCDRTVTIAVGHGKKAAANIDAFLKGRIFTKVEKTPLIKLDKLHLWYKTDAEQSEQPATDPVERRTNFDEVLGGLTEQEALYEAQRCYSCGNCFECNGCLAACPHGAITYLGKGKGYKVDYDKCTGCNACYSQCPCHAIEMVAAEQA
;
A
#
# COMPACT_ATOMS: atom_id res chain seq x y z
N MET A 1 31.94 56.81 -38.80
CA MET A 1 30.56 57.19 -38.45
C MET A 1 30.61 58.04 -37.19
N ARG A 2 29.87 59.15 -37.14
CA ARG A 2 29.95 60.15 -36.07
C ARG A 2 29.25 59.62 -34.82
N HIS A 3 30.01 59.32 -33.77
CA HIS A 3 29.44 59.10 -32.43
C HIS A 3 29.04 60.45 -31.85
N THR A 4 27.76 60.80 -31.96
CA THR A 4 27.17 61.92 -31.22
C THR A 4 26.90 61.48 -29.77
N SER A 5 27.23 62.31 -28.79
CA SER A 5 27.13 62.05 -27.35
C SER A 5 25.73 61.78 -26.79
N ASN A 6 24.71 61.67 -27.66
CA ASN A 6 23.31 61.42 -27.32
C ASN A 6 22.77 60.12 -27.93
N ASP A 7 23.63 59.26 -28.48
CA ASP A 7 23.20 57.95 -29.00
C ASP A 7 22.93 57.00 -27.83
N MET A 8 21.65 56.73 -27.55
CA MET A 8 21.21 55.79 -26.51
C MET A 8 21.39 54.32 -26.92
N THR A 9 21.85 54.06 -28.14
CA THR A 9 21.99 52.73 -28.75
C THR A 9 23.42 52.47 -29.22
N LEU A 10 24.41 52.76 -28.36
CA LEU A 10 25.80 52.45 -28.66
C LEU A 10 26.01 50.94 -28.85
N PRO A 11 26.76 50.51 -29.88
CA PRO A 11 27.12 49.11 -30.04
C PRO A 11 27.93 48.62 -28.84
N PRO A 12 27.74 47.36 -28.39
CA PRO A 12 28.41 46.84 -27.20
C PRO A 12 29.93 46.85 -27.36
N ASP A 13 30.64 47.39 -26.37
CA ASP A 13 32.10 47.36 -26.31
C ASP A 13 32.59 45.97 -25.90
N LEU A 14 32.97 45.17 -26.90
CA LEU A 14 33.45 43.80 -26.74
C LEU A 14 34.87 43.70 -26.15
N THR A 15 35.58 44.82 -25.98
CA THR A 15 36.90 44.85 -25.33
C THR A 15 36.80 44.88 -23.81
N VAL A 16 35.70 45.42 -23.28
CA VAL A 16 35.39 45.50 -21.84
C VAL A 16 34.42 44.40 -21.40
N LYS A 17 33.45 44.04 -22.26
CA LYS A 17 32.54 42.90 -22.05
C LYS A 17 32.84 41.77 -23.02
N LYS A 18 33.48 40.71 -22.54
CA LYS A 18 33.56 39.44 -23.29
C LYS A 18 32.22 38.70 -23.18
N GLY A 19 31.39 38.81 -24.21
CA GLY A 19 30.17 38.02 -24.38
C GLY A 19 28.89 38.85 -24.53
N SER A 20 27.95 38.33 -25.33
CA SER A 20 26.59 38.85 -25.45
C SER A 20 25.67 38.10 -24.47
N GLY A 21 25.63 38.54 -23.22
CA GLY A 21 24.77 37.89 -22.21
C GLY A 21 24.72 38.62 -20.88
N ALA A 22 23.67 38.34 -20.10
CA ALA A 22 23.58 38.76 -18.70
C ALA A 22 24.72 38.13 -17.89
N VAL A 23 25.14 38.81 -16.81
CA VAL A 23 26.02 38.19 -15.80
C VAL A 23 25.32 36.92 -15.31
N ARG A 24 25.98 35.77 -15.48
CA ARG A 24 25.41 34.46 -15.14
C ARG A 24 25.24 34.36 -13.62
N SER A 25 24.00 34.45 -13.15
CA SER A 25 23.66 34.35 -11.73
C SER A 25 23.20 32.96 -11.31
N LYS A 26 22.78 32.12 -12.26
CA LYS A 26 22.27 30.77 -12.01
C LYS A 26 22.67 29.74 -13.08
N PHE A 27 22.61 28.47 -12.72
CA PHE A 27 22.84 27.33 -13.60
C PHE A 27 21.81 26.22 -13.42
N PRO A 28 21.51 25.48 -14.50
CA PRO A 28 20.69 24.29 -14.40
C PRO A 28 21.50 23.12 -13.82
N ILE A 29 20.89 22.43 -12.86
CA ILE A 29 21.32 21.11 -12.40
C ILE A 29 20.16 20.13 -12.57
N TYR A 30 20.46 18.91 -12.99
CA TYR A 30 19.45 17.84 -12.97
C TYR A 30 19.33 17.32 -11.55
N SER A 31 18.10 17.26 -11.04
CA SER A 31 17.82 16.81 -9.68
C SER A 31 16.56 15.94 -9.68
N ASN A 32 16.55 14.97 -8.78
CA ASN A 32 15.40 14.09 -8.55
C ASN A 32 14.62 14.59 -7.33
N SER A 33 13.31 14.71 -7.50
CA SER A 33 12.38 15.01 -6.41
C SER A 33 11.51 13.79 -6.11
N LEU A 34 10.92 13.74 -4.92
CA LEU A 34 10.07 12.63 -4.50
C LEU A 34 8.66 12.81 -5.07
N PRO A 35 8.17 11.91 -5.96
CA PRO A 35 6.78 11.94 -6.43
C PRO A 35 5.79 11.74 -5.28
N PRO A 36 4.62 12.39 -5.29
CA PRO A 36 3.67 12.27 -4.19
C PRO A 36 3.05 10.87 -4.08
N CYS A 37 2.84 10.19 -5.21
CA CYS A 37 2.41 8.78 -5.21
C CYS A 37 3.44 7.87 -4.52
N ASN A 38 4.73 8.03 -4.82
CA ASN A 38 5.82 7.29 -4.15
C ASN A 38 5.88 7.61 -2.66
N HIS A 39 5.68 8.87 -2.28
CA HIS A 39 5.68 9.31 -0.89
C HIS A 39 4.54 8.67 -0.08
N ALA A 40 3.35 8.63 -0.66
CA ALA A 40 2.14 8.11 -0.03
C ALA A 40 2.10 6.58 0.07
N CYS A 41 2.83 5.87 -0.81
CA CYS A 41 2.85 4.41 -0.82
C CYS A 41 3.59 3.83 0.41
N PRO A 42 2.92 3.07 1.30
CA PRO A 42 3.54 2.50 2.50
C PRO A 42 4.70 1.53 2.23
N THR A 43 4.72 0.86 1.07
CA THR A 43 5.84 -0.02 0.68
C THR A 43 7.06 0.78 0.21
N GLY A 44 6.92 2.09 0.00
CA GLY A 44 7.92 2.95 -0.63
C GLY A 44 8.19 2.52 -2.07
N SER A 45 7.15 2.13 -2.81
CA SER A 45 7.24 1.75 -4.23
C SER A 45 7.71 2.94 -5.07
N ASN A 46 8.56 2.68 -6.06
CA ASN A 46 8.97 3.69 -7.03
C ASN A 46 7.99 3.67 -8.22
N ILE A 47 6.80 4.23 -7.99
CA ILE A 47 5.67 4.19 -8.93
C ILE A 47 6.01 4.82 -10.26
N GLN A 48 6.70 5.96 -10.22
CA GLN A 48 7.15 6.63 -11.43
C GLN A 48 8.12 5.78 -12.28
N GLU A 49 9.04 5.02 -11.67
CA GLU A 49 10.00 4.17 -12.40
C GLU A 49 9.30 3.04 -13.16
N TRP A 50 8.45 2.25 -12.47
CA TRP A 50 7.83 1.11 -13.13
C TRP A 50 6.67 1.51 -14.06
N LEU A 51 5.98 2.64 -13.83
CA LEU A 51 5.04 3.18 -14.82
C LEU A 51 5.76 3.67 -16.08
N GLY A 52 6.94 4.28 -15.94
CA GLY A 52 7.76 4.67 -17.09
C GLY A 52 8.17 3.46 -17.94
N LEU A 53 8.54 2.35 -17.31
CA LEU A 53 8.83 1.10 -18.01
C LEU A 53 7.57 0.49 -18.66
N ALA A 54 6.42 0.54 -17.99
CA ALA A 54 5.16 0.08 -18.56
C ALA A 54 4.72 0.93 -19.77
N GLN A 55 4.99 2.23 -19.75
CA GLN A 55 4.76 3.13 -20.89
C GLN A 55 5.66 2.80 -22.10
N GLU A 56 6.84 2.24 -21.85
CA GLU A 56 7.75 1.73 -22.89
C GLU A 56 7.43 0.28 -23.31
N GLU A 57 6.30 -0.29 -22.83
CA GLU A 57 5.89 -1.68 -23.07
C GLU A 57 6.90 -2.73 -22.55
N GLU A 58 7.83 -2.31 -21.69
CA GLU A 58 8.86 -3.15 -21.05
C GLU A 58 8.26 -3.80 -19.78
N TYR A 59 7.17 -4.55 -19.92
CA TYR A 59 6.35 -5.02 -18.79
C TYR A 59 7.09 -5.92 -17.79
N GLU A 60 7.96 -6.82 -18.27
CA GLU A 60 8.77 -7.64 -17.34
C GLU A 60 9.74 -6.76 -16.55
N ALA A 61 10.36 -5.75 -17.19
CA ALA A 61 11.24 -4.81 -16.50
C ALA A 61 10.47 -3.95 -15.48
N ALA A 62 9.26 -3.50 -15.84
CA ALA A 62 8.35 -2.80 -14.94
C ALA A 62 8.01 -3.66 -13.72
N PHE A 63 7.68 -4.94 -13.93
CA PHE A 63 7.47 -5.90 -12.85
C PHE A 63 8.73 -6.07 -11.97
N GLN A 64 9.93 -6.22 -12.56
CA GLN A 64 11.17 -6.32 -11.79
C GLN A 64 11.42 -5.07 -10.93
N ALA A 65 11.11 -3.87 -11.45
CA ALA A 65 11.23 -2.61 -10.72
C ALA A 65 10.20 -2.52 -9.58
N LEU A 66 8.96 -2.93 -9.83
CA LEU A 66 7.87 -2.98 -8.86
C LEU A 66 8.21 -3.90 -7.66
N ILE A 67 8.68 -5.11 -7.95
CA ILE A 67 8.98 -6.11 -6.90
C ILE A 67 10.23 -5.81 -6.07
N LYS A 68 11.04 -4.79 -6.43
CA LYS A 68 12.06 -4.21 -5.52
C LYS A 68 11.45 -3.78 -4.18
N ASN A 69 10.17 -3.41 -4.18
CA ASN A 69 9.50 -2.87 -2.99
C ASN A 69 8.32 -3.74 -2.56
N ASN A 70 7.51 -4.21 -3.52
CA ASN A 70 6.30 -4.99 -3.26
C ASN A 70 6.42 -6.42 -3.84
N PRO A 71 6.56 -7.47 -3.02
CA PRO A 71 6.70 -8.84 -3.52
C PRO A 71 5.41 -9.47 -4.08
N MET A 72 4.26 -8.81 -3.88
CA MET A 72 2.93 -9.37 -4.16
C MET A 72 2.06 -8.37 -4.96
N PRO A 73 2.47 -7.97 -6.17
CA PRO A 73 1.75 -6.97 -6.96
C PRO A 73 0.35 -7.42 -7.41
N ALA A 74 0.15 -8.70 -7.74
CA ALA A 74 -1.17 -9.17 -8.17
C ALA A 74 -2.19 -9.13 -7.01
N ILE A 75 -1.75 -9.43 -5.79
CA ILE A 75 -2.56 -9.27 -4.57
C ILE A 75 -2.80 -7.79 -4.28
N HIS A 76 -1.75 -6.97 -4.28
CA HIS A 76 -1.87 -5.53 -3.95
C HIS A 76 -2.80 -4.78 -4.88
N GLY A 77 -2.72 -5.02 -6.19
CA GLY A 77 -3.62 -4.40 -7.17
C GLY A 77 -5.10 -4.79 -7.02
N ARG A 78 -5.43 -5.72 -6.10
CA ARG A 78 -6.82 -6.12 -5.76
C ARG A 78 -7.29 -5.61 -4.40
N VAL A 79 -6.39 -5.48 -3.43
CA VAL A 79 -6.76 -5.29 -2.00
C VAL A 79 -6.19 -4.01 -1.38
N CYS A 80 -5.33 -3.29 -2.09
CA CYS A 80 -4.83 -2.00 -1.64
C CYS A 80 -5.97 -0.96 -1.60
N TYR A 81 -5.79 0.10 -0.82
CA TYR A 81 -6.71 1.25 -0.79
C TYR A 81 -6.14 2.48 -1.51
N HIS A 82 -5.14 2.24 -2.35
CA HIS A 82 -4.59 3.18 -3.33
C HIS A 82 -4.22 4.58 -2.79
N PRO A 83 -3.52 4.71 -1.64
CA PRO A 83 -3.12 6.03 -1.13
C PRO A 83 -2.22 6.80 -2.09
N CYS A 84 -1.52 6.08 -2.98
CA CYS A 84 -0.75 6.64 -4.07
C CYS A 84 -1.61 7.40 -5.10
N GLU A 85 -2.84 6.95 -5.34
CA GLU A 85 -3.79 7.58 -6.26
C GLU A 85 -4.42 8.81 -5.61
N SER A 86 -4.80 8.74 -4.34
CA SER A 86 -5.30 9.90 -3.58
C SER A 86 -4.29 11.05 -3.52
N ALA A 87 -2.99 10.74 -3.44
CA ALA A 87 -1.92 11.74 -3.42
C ALA A 87 -1.45 12.19 -4.82
N CYS A 88 -2.01 11.65 -5.90
CA CYS A 88 -1.52 11.95 -7.24
C CYS A 88 -1.75 13.43 -7.61
N ASN A 89 -0.71 14.13 -8.08
CA ASN A 89 -0.80 15.52 -8.55
C ASN A 89 -1.81 15.71 -9.70
N ARG A 90 -2.22 14.61 -10.37
CA ARG A 90 -3.18 14.64 -11.46
C ARG A 90 -4.62 14.88 -11.00
N ASN A 91 -4.95 14.59 -9.74
CA ASN A 91 -6.28 14.87 -9.16
C ASN A 91 -6.67 16.36 -9.19
N ASP A 92 -5.67 17.26 -9.27
CA ASP A 92 -5.88 18.70 -9.37
C ASP A 92 -6.11 19.17 -10.84
N VAL A 93 -6.09 18.24 -11.80
CA VAL A 93 -6.33 18.50 -13.22
C VAL A 93 -7.58 17.76 -13.70
N ASP A 94 -7.59 16.43 -13.59
CA ASP A 94 -8.70 15.56 -13.96
C ASP A 94 -8.90 14.44 -12.92
N GLN A 95 -8.37 13.24 -13.16
CA GLN A 95 -8.44 12.07 -12.29
C GLN A 95 -7.06 11.44 -12.14
N SER A 96 -6.79 10.83 -11.00
CA SER A 96 -5.56 10.06 -10.78
C SER A 96 -5.32 9.02 -11.88
N VAL A 97 -4.06 8.67 -12.07
CA VAL A 97 -3.66 7.43 -12.75
C VAL A 97 -4.19 6.25 -11.95
N SER A 98 -4.77 5.24 -12.59
CA SER A 98 -5.14 3.93 -12.01
C SER A 98 -3.91 3.08 -11.73
N ILE A 99 -3.03 3.59 -10.85
CA ILE A 99 -1.77 2.97 -10.44
C ILE A 99 -1.99 1.52 -10.00
N HIS A 100 -3.02 1.26 -9.20
CA HIS A 100 -3.28 -0.08 -8.67
C HIS A 100 -3.72 -1.06 -9.76
N ALA A 101 -4.46 -0.58 -10.76
CA ALA A 101 -4.94 -1.41 -11.87
C ALA A 101 -3.78 -1.77 -12.82
N VAL A 102 -2.82 -0.86 -13.03
CA VAL A 102 -1.57 -1.18 -13.74
C VAL A 102 -0.68 -2.12 -12.90
N GLU A 103 -0.58 -1.92 -11.58
CA GLU A 103 0.10 -2.86 -10.66
C GLU A 103 -0.52 -4.27 -10.73
N ARG A 104 -1.85 -4.37 -10.77
CA ARG A 104 -2.58 -5.62 -10.98
C ARG A 104 -2.23 -6.25 -12.33
N TYR A 105 -2.30 -5.49 -13.41
CA TYR A 105 -1.99 -5.96 -14.76
C TYR A 105 -0.58 -6.57 -14.82
N LEU A 106 0.43 -5.86 -14.30
CA LEU A 106 1.81 -6.35 -14.24
C LEU A 106 1.94 -7.63 -13.38
N GLY A 107 1.23 -7.69 -12.25
CA GLY A 107 1.19 -8.87 -11.40
C GLY A 107 0.56 -10.09 -12.07
N ASP A 108 -0.55 -9.88 -12.78
CA ASP A 108 -1.28 -10.93 -13.50
C ASP A 108 -0.45 -11.43 -14.70
N GLN A 109 0.20 -10.55 -15.45
CA GLN A 109 1.15 -10.91 -16.52
C GLN A 109 2.34 -11.71 -15.98
N ALA A 110 2.87 -11.34 -14.82
CA ALA A 110 3.96 -12.09 -14.19
C ALA A 110 3.54 -13.51 -13.76
N ILE A 111 2.27 -13.71 -13.38
CA ILE A 111 1.70 -15.03 -13.09
C ILE A 111 1.55 -15.83 -14.38
N GLU A 112 0.93 -15.25 -15.40
CA GLU A 112 0.65 -15.89 -16.70
C GLU A 112 1.94 -16.35 -17.40
N HIS A 113 2.92 -15.44 -17.50
CA HIS A 113 4.20 -15.70 -18.16
C HIS A 113 5.26 -16.31 -17.24
N LYS A 114 4.93 -16.54 -15.96
CA LYS A 114 5.84 -17.09 -14.94
C LYS A 114 7.17 -16.34 -14.84
N TRP A 115 7.10 -15.01 -14.84
CA TRP A 115 8.31 -14.17 -14.72
C TRP A 115 9.04 -14.46 -13.40
N PRO A 116 10.35 -14.72 -13.43
CA PRO A 116 11.11 -15.06 -12.24
C PRO A 116 11.39 -13.83 -11.39
N VAL A 117 11.64 -14.02 -10.10
CA VAL A 117 12.23 -12.97 -9.25
C VAL A 117 13.73 -12.90 -9.52
N ARG A 118 14.21 -11.81 -10.12
CA ARG A 118 15.64 -11.62 -10.38
C ARG A 118 16.31 -10.94 -9.20
N PHE A 119 17.24 -11.65 -8.55
CA PHE A 119 18.05 -11.08 -7.48
C PHE A 119 19.42 -11.75 -7.42
N GLU A 120 20.44 -10.98 -7.03
CA GLU A 120 21.78 -11.49 -6.75
C GLU A 120 22.13 -11.17 -5.30
N ALA A 121 22.43 -12.20 -4.53
CA ALA A 121 22.86 -12.05 -3.15
C ALA A 121 23.91 -13.09 -2.79
N LYS A 122 25.00 -12.64 -2.18
CA LYS A 122 25.96 -13.56 -1.54
C LYS A 122 25.32 -14.11 -0.27
N HIS A 123 25.43 -15.42 -0.07
CA HIS A 123 24.98 -16.05 1.17
C HIS A 123 25.67 -15.41 2.37
N SER A 124 24.89 -14.98 3.36
CA SER A 124 25.39 -14.22 4.51
C SER A 124 25.86 -15.11 5.66
N GLY A 125 25.53 -16.40 5.65
CA GLY A 125 25.71 -17.31 6.77
C GLY A 125 24.76 -17.07 7.95
N LYS A 126 23.77 -16.18 7.80
CA LYS A 126 22.85 -15.80 8.88
C LYS A 126 21.46 -16.38 8.68
N ARG A 127 20.84 -16.78 9.78
CA ARG A 127 19.51 -17.42 9.81
C ARG A 127 18.50 -16.57 10.57
N VAL A 128 17.34 -16.35 9.98
CA VAL A 128 16.25 -15.57 10.59
C VAL A 128 14.98 -16.40 10.68
N LEU A 129 14.37 -16.42 11.87
CA LEU A 129 13.06 -17.01 12.09
C LEU A 129 11.97 -15.93 11.94
N ILE A 130 10.93 -16.25 11.19
CA ILE A 130 9.73 -15.42 11.06
C ILE A 130 8.56 -16.21 11.64
N ILE A 131 7.77 -15.58 12.52
CA ILE A 131 6.59 -16.20 13.12
C ILE A 131 5.35 -15.53 12.55
N GLY A 132 4.63 -16.25 11.69
CA GLY A 132 3.49 -15.78 10.92
C GLY A 132 3.81 -15.63 9.42
N ALA A 133 3.04 -16.31 8.59
CA ALA A 133 3.08 -16.32 7.12
C ALA A 133 2.02 -15.36 6.51
N GLY A 134 1.65 -14.30 7.24
CA GLY A 134 0.84 -13.20 6.73
C GLY A 134 1.64 -12.23 5.84
N PRO A 135 1.03 -11.14 5.37
CA PRO A 135 1.66 -10.20 4.43
C PRO A 135 3.00 -9.62 4.94
N SER A 136 3.06 -9.23 6.21
CA SER A 136 4.28 -8.73 6.86
C SER A 136 5.39 -9.79 6.92
N GLY A 137 5.04 -11.03 7.25
CA GLY A 137 5.99 -12.14 7.34
C GLY A 137 6.55 -12.53 5.98
N LEU A 138 5.68 -12.71 4.99
CA LEU A 138 6.06 -13.01 3.60
C LEU A 138 6.95 -11.91 3.01
N ALA A 139 6.60 -10.63 3.22
CA ALA A 139 7.41 -9.52 2.75
C ALA A 139 8.78 -9.45 3.44
N THR A 140 8.83 -9.70 4.76
CA THR A 140 10.11 -9.74 5.48
C THR A 140 10.99 -10.87 4.95
N ALA A 141 10.42 -12.05 4.73
CA ALA A 141 11.14 -13.21 4.22
C ALA A 141 11.74 -12.94 2.84
N TYR A 142 10.91 -12.41 1.93
CA TYR A 142 11.30 -12.00 0.60
C TYR A 142 12.51 -11.04 0.62
N HIS A 143 12.40 -9.96 1.40
CA HIS A 143 13.45 -8.94 1.44
C HIS A 143 14.73 -9.41 2.14
N LEU A 144 14.63 -10.28 3.15
CA LEU A 144 15.80 -10.90 3.79
C LEU A 144 16.49 -11.89 2.85
N LYS A 145 15.74 -12.69 2.09
CA LYS A 145 16.30 -13.62 1.11
C LYS A 145 17.07 -12.88 0.01
N ARG A 146 16.53 -11.75 -0.48
CA ARG A 146 17.23 -10.85 -1.41
C ARG A 146 18.51 -10.22 -0.85
N LYS A 147 18.71 -10.28 0.47
CA LYS A 147 19.94 -9.83 1.15
C LYS A 147 20.90 -10.97 1.47
N GLY A 148 20.56 -12.20 1.09
CA GLY A 148 21.43 -13.37 1.21
C GLY A 148 21.27 -14.16 2.51
N HIS A 149 20.25 -13.85 3.32
CA HIS A 149 19.97 -14.58 4.57
C HIS A 149 19.15 -15.84 4.31
N ASP A 150 19.35 -16.85 5.14
CA ASP A 150 18.46 -18.00 5.22
C ASP A 150 17.26 -17.65 6.09
N VAL A 151 16.06 -17.97 5.60
CA VAL A 151 14.82 -17.58 6.26
C VAL A 151 13.92 -18.80 6.39
N GLU A 152 13.39 -18.98 7.60
CA GLU A 152 12.32 -19.94 7.89
C GLU A 152 11.12 -19.19 8.46
N ILE A 153 9.95 -19.40 7.84
CA ILE A 153 8.66 -18.92 8.35
C ILE A 153 7.98 -20.09 9.06
N ARG A 154 7.44 -19.84 10.25
CA ARG A 154 6.56 -20.79 10.96
C ARG A 154 5.20 -20.16 11.18
N ASP A 155 4.15 -20.87 10.76
CA ASP A 155 2.77 -20.44 10.96
C ASP A 155 1.93 -21.56 11.56
N SER A 156 1.03 -21.19 12.47
CA SER A 156 0.05 -22.08 13.09
C SER A 156 -1.07 -22.53 12.13
N ALA A 157 -1.32 -21.78 11.07
CA ALA A 157 -2.37 -22.04 10.10
C ALA A 157 -1.98 -23.17 9.12
N PRO A 158 -2.97 -23.83 8.50
CA PRO A 158 -2.71 -24.87 7.51
C PRO A 158 -2.24 -24.34 6.15
N MET A 159 -2.33 -23.03 5.92
CA MET A 159 -2.02 -22.36 4.65
C MET A 159 -1.38 -21.00 4.95
N ALA A 160 -0.49 -20.55 4.05
CA ALA A 160 0.14 -19.24 4.13
C ALA A 160 -0.80 -18.13 3.61
N GLY A 161 -0.44 -16.87 3.88
CA GLY A 161 -1.18 -15.67 3.46
C GLY A 161 -1.85 -14.93 4.62
N GLY A 162 -2.03 -15.58 5.77
CA GLY A 162 -2.63 -14.96 6.96
C GLY A 162 -4.00 -14.33 6.67
N MET A 163 -4.23 -13.08 7.07
CA MET A 163 -5.51 -12.40 6.81
C MET A 163 -5.84 -12.19 5.33
N MET A 164 -4.87 -12.24 4.41
CA MET A 164 -5.17 -12.22 2.97
C MET A 164 -5.91 -13.50 2.56
N HIS A 165 -5.56 -14.63 3.18
CA HIS A 165 -6.20 -15.92 2.93
C HIS A 165 -7.49 -16.07 3.75
N PHE A 166 -7.43 -15.83 5.06
CA PHE A 166 -8.54 -16.13 5.97
C PHE A 166 -9.52 -14.98 6.22
N GLY A 167 -9.18 -13.76 5.80
CA GLY A 167 -9.96 -12.56 6.09
C GLY A 167 -10.53 -11.87 4.87
N ILE A 168 -9.81 -11.85 3.75
CA ILE A 168 -10.28 -11.23 2.50
C ILE A 168 -11.02 -12.29 1.68
N PRO A 169 -12.30 -12.11 1.33
CA PRO A 169 -13.06 -13.10 0.57
C PRO A 169 -12.50 -13.38 -0.84
N ALA A 170 -12.73 -14.59 -1.35
CA ALA A 170 -12.23 -15.03 -2.65
C ALA A 170 -12.72 -14.17 -3.84
N TYR A 171 -13.90 -13.55 -3.74
CA TYR A 171 -14.44 -12.66 -4.76
C TYR A 171 -13.67 -11.34 -4.90
N ARG A 172 -12.87 -10.97 -3.88
CA ARG A 172 -11.94 -9.83 -3.92
C ARG A 172 -10.50 -10.27 -4.16
N LEU A 173 -10.11 -11.39 -3.57
CA LEU A 173 -8.77 -11.93 -3.71
C LEU A 173 -8.84 -13.42 -4.10
N PRO A 174 -8.82 -13.73 -5.41
CA PRO A 174 -8.86 -15.10 -5.88
C PRO A 174 -7.73 -15.95 -5.29
N ARG A 175 -8.07 -17.14 -4.78
CA ARG A 175 -7.11 -18.01 -4.09
C ARG A 175 -5.97 -18.47 -4.98
N LYS A 176 -6.27 -18.77 -6.25
CA LYS A 176 -5.25 -19.11 -7.23
C LYS A 176 -4.18 -18.02 -7.38
N VAL A 177 -4.58 -16.74 -7.40
CA VAL A 177 -3.64 -15.61 -7.48
C VAL A 177 -2.79 -15.52 -6.22
N LEU A 178 -3.43 -15.59 -5.04
CA LEU A 178 -2.75 -15.58 -3.75
C LEU A 178 -1.71 -16.70 -3.65
N ASP A 179 -2.11 -17.94 -3.96
CA ASP A 179 -1.25 -19.11 -3.89
C ASP A 179 -0.07 -19.01 -4.86
N GLN A 180 -0.29 -18.50 -6.07
CA GLN A 180 0.78 -18.32 -7.06
C GLN A 180 1.81 -17.27 -6.64
N GLU A 181 1.40 -16.17 -6.01
CA GLU A 181 2.36 -15.17 -5.51
C GLU A 181 3.12 -15.65 -4.27
N ILE A 182 2.46 -16.41 -3.38
CA ILE A 182 3.14 -17.08 -2.26
C ILE A 182 4.15 -18.10 -2.77
N GLN A 183 3.76 -18.94 -3.73
CA GLN A 183 4.65 -19.93 -4.34
C GLN A 183 5.89 -19.27 -4.94
N ARG A 184 5.73 -18.12 -5.62
CA ARG A 184 6.86 -17.34 -6.15
C ARG A 184 7.86 -16.93 -5.06
N ILE A 185 7.38 -16.63 -3.84
CA ILE A 185 8.24 -16.32 -2.68
C ILE A 185 8.92 -17.60 -2.18
N GLU A 186 8.20 -18.71 -2.06
CA GLU A 186 8.77 -20.01 -1.66
C GLU A 186 9.87 -20.48 -2.63
N ASP A 187 9.65 -20.31 -3.94
CA ASP A 187 10.58 -20.69 -5.03
C ASP A 187 11.92 -19.97 -4.94
N MET A 188 12.02 -18.87 -4.19
CA MET A 188 13.30 -18.21 -3.88
C MET A 188 14.17 -19.03 -2.93
N GLY A 189 13.67 -20.15 -2.39
CA GLY A 189 14.32 -20.98 -1.37
C GLY A 189 14.03 -20.51 0.05
N ILE A 190 12.84 -19.96 0.29
CA ILE A 190 12.33 -19.61 1.62
C ILE A 190 11.53 -20.80 2.15
N LYS A 191 11.85 -21.27 3.35
CA LYS A 191 11.16 -22.41 3.95
C LYS A 191 9.94 -21.94 4.74
N ILE A 192 8.75 -22.40 4.36
CA ILE A 192 7.51 -22.14 5.09
C ILE A 192 7.05 -23.43 5.78
N VAL A 193 6.93 -23.39 7.11
CA VAL A 193 6.49 -24.52 7.94
C VAL A 193 5.13 -24.18 8.52
N LEU A 194 4.10 -24.80 7.96
CA LEU A 194 2.69 -24.61 8.32
C LEU A 194 2.30 -25.54 9.49
N ASN A 195 1.09 -25.36 10.02
CA ASN A 195 0.55 -26.14 11.15
C ASN A 195 1.46 -26.18 12.39
N THR A 196 2.31 -25.16 12.57
CA THR A 196 3.35 -25.11 13.60
C THR A 196 3.12 -23.88 14.45
N LYS A 197 2.39 -24.06 15.55
CA LYS A 197 2.22 -23.02 16.56
C LYS A 197 3.49 -22.93 17.41
N VAL A 198 4.15 -21.78 17.36
CA VAL A 198 5.27 -21.47 18.26
C VAL A 198 4.70 -21.18 19.63
N GLU A 199 5.15 -21.89 20.67
CA GLU A 199 4.74 -21.66 22.06
C GLU A 199 5.79 -20.83 22.85
N SER A 200 7.06 -20.88 22.44
CA SER A 200 8.15 -20.08 23.06
C SER A 200 9.13 -19.56 22.01
N ILE A 201 9.12 -18.25 21.80
CA ILE A 201 9.95 -17.56 20.79
C ILE A 201 11.45 -17.78 21.07
N LEU A 202 11.86 -17.66 22.34
CA LEU A 202 13.27 -17.77 22.72
C LEU A 202 13.78 -19.22 22.62
N ALA A 203 12.93 -20.20 22.97
CA ALA A 203 13.29 -21.61 22.82
C ALA A 203 13.50 -21.96 21.34
N GLU A 204 12.60 -21.53 20.46
CA GLU A 204 12.72 -21.78 19.02
C GLU A 204 13.91 -21.05 18.39
N LYS A 205 14.21 -19.83 18.86
CA LYS A 205 15.41 -19.10 18.44
C LYS A 205 16.68 -19.91 18.71
N VAL A 206 16.80 -20.49 19.91
CA VAL A 206 17.98 -21.26 20.33
C VAL A 206 18.02 -22.63 19.64
N SER A 207 16.93 -23.39 19.67
CA SER A 207 16.87 -24.75 19.10
C SER A 207 17.13 -24.72 17.59
N GLY A 208 16.57 -23.74 16.89
CA GLY A 208 16.73 -23.56 15.46
C GLY A 208 17.99 -22.80 15.06
N GLN A 209 18.83 -22.36 16.00
CA GLN A 209 20.07 -21.61 15.76
C GLN A 209 19.84 -20.35 14.91
N PHE A 210 18.82 -19.57 15.25
CA PHE A 210 18.48 -18.33 14.54
C PHE A 210 19.18 -17.13 15.18
N ASP A 211 19.81 -16.31 14.33
CA ASP A 211 20.51 -15.10 14.77
C ASP A 211 19.52 -13.99 15.19
N ALA A 212 18.37 -13.90 14.52
CA ALA A 212 17.30 -12.93 14.78
C ALA A 212 15.91 -13.54 14.57
N VAL A 213 14.90 -12.89 15.17
CA VAL A 213 13.48 -13.29 15.04
C VAL A 213 12.63 -12.10 14.63
N PHE A 214 11.67 -12.30 13.73
CA PHE A 214 10.63 -11.34 13.39
C PHE A 214 9.25 -11.89 13.70
N LEU A 215 8.45 -11.13 14.45
CA LEU A 215 7.08 -11.45 14.82
C LEU A 215 6.10 -10.78 13.85
N ALA A 216 5.24 -11.60 13.23
CA ALA A 216 4.25 -11.19 12.24
C ALA A 216 2.91 -11.94 12.43
N ILE A 217 2.54 -12.23 13.68
CA ILE A 217 1.32 -13.00 14.03
C ILE A 217 0.00 -12.23 13.84
N GLY A 218 0.10 -10.92 13.58
CA GLY A 218 -1.04 -10.04 13.32
C GLY A 218 -2.04 -9.92 14.47
N ALA A 219 -3.22 -9.37 14.18
CA ALA A 219 -4.35 -9.24 15.09
C ALA A 219 -5.49 -10.17 14.63
N HIS A 220 -5.43 -11.44 15.01
CA HIS A 220 -6.32 -12.50 14.47
C HIS A 220 -7.48 -12.88 15.42
N ILE A 221 -7.65 -12.20 16.55
CA ILE A 221 -8.70 -12.51 17.53
C ILE A 221 -9.83 -11.49 17.39
N GLY A 222 -11.06 -11.91 17.07
CA GLY A 222 -12.21 -11.00 17.02
C GLY A 222 -12.51 -10.34 18.37
N ARG A 223 -12.90 -9.06 18.36
CA ARG A 223 -13.39 -8.37 19.58
C ARG A 223 -14.84 -8.77 19.86
N GLY A 224 -15.07 -9.28 21.07
CA GLY A 224 -16.41 -9.49 21.61
C GLY A 224 -16.96 -8.24 22.28
N VAL A 225 -18.27 -8.29 22.55
CA VAL A 225 -18.97 -7.38 23.46
C VAL A 225 -20.03 -8.21 24.19
N ASP A 226 -20.20 -7.96 25.48
CA ASP A 226 -21.24 -8.61 26.25
C ASP A 226 -22.59 -7.97 25.89
N ILE A 227 -23.44 -8.73 25.22
CA ILE A 227 -24.81 -8.32 24.87
C ILE A 227 -25.77 -9.07 25.78
N PRO A 228 -26.59 -8.38 26.59
CA PRO A 228 -27.59 -9.02 27.43
C PRO A 228 -28.49 -9.97 26.62
N ASN A 229 -28.74 -11.15 27.21
CA ASN A 229 -29.63 -12.21 26.70
C ASN A 229 -29.27 -12.80 25.33
N ALA A 230 -28.10 -12.48 24.78
CA ALA A 230 -27.64 -13.04 23.52
C ALA A 230 -27.31 -14.54 23.64
N ASP A 231 -27.87 -15.33 22.72
CA ASP A 231 -27.59 -16.77 22.59
C ASP A 231 -26.21 -16.99 21.94
N PRO A 232 -25.22 -17.57 22.65
CA PRO A 232 -23.88 -17.79 22.10
C PRO A 232 -23.85 -18.66 20.84
N GLU A 233 -24.85 -19.53 20.62
CA GLU A 233 -24.92 -20.35 19.41
C GLU A 233 -25.30 -19.54 18.16
N LYS A 234 -25.91 -18.36 18.34
CA LYS A 234 -26.36 -17.47 17.27
C LYS A 234 -25.43 -16.26 17.06
N VAL A 235 -24.39 -16.14 17.88
CA VAL A 235 -23.41 -15.06 17.82
C VAL A 235 -22.08 -15.63 17.35
N THR A 236 -21.53 -15.08 16.28
CA THR A 236 -20.18 -15.39 15.80
C THR A 236 -19.38 -14.11 15.61
N ASP A 237 -18.07 -14.15 15.79
CA ASP A 237 -17.21 -13.04 15.37
C ASP A 237 -16.90 -13.13 13.87
N ALA A 238 -16.69 -11.97 13.25
CA ALA A 238 -16.49 -11.86 11.80
C ALA A 238 -15.18 -12.55 11.34
N VAL A 239 -14.14 -12.58 12.16
CA VAL A 239 -12.86 -13.19 11.79
C VAL A 239 -13.00 -14.71 11.75
N SER A 240 -13.59 -15.31 12.79
CA SER A 240 -13.87 -16.75 12.81
C SER A 240 -14.85 -17.15 11.70
N TYR A 241 -15.89 -16.35 11.48
CA TYR A 241 -16.87 -16.57 10.41
C TYR A 241 -16.21 -16.61 9.01
N LEU A 242 -15.43 -15.58 8.65
CA LEU A 242 -14.75 -15.51 7.35
C LEU A 242 -13.73 -16.64 7.20
N ARG A 243 -12.99 -16.95 8.27
CA ARG A 243 -12.05 -18.07 8.30
C ARG A 243 -12.74 -19.41 8.08
N ASP A 244 -13.88 -19.64 8.71
CA ASP A 244 -14.61 -20.91 8.59
C ASP A 244 -15.21 -21.08 7.20
N VAL A 245 -15.76 -20.01 6.61
CA VAL A 245 -16.18 -19.99 5.21
C VAL A 245 -15.02 -20.35 4.28
N GLU A 246 -13.85 -19.77 4.53
CA GLU A 246 -12.65 -20.06 3.75
C GLU A 246 -12.20 -21.53 3.85
N LEU A 247 -12.32 -22.13 5.03
CA LEU A 247 -12.03 -23.54 5.24
C LEU A 247 -13.13 -24.47 4.68
N GLY A 248 -14.08 -23.94 3.92
CA GLY A 248 -15.16 -24.70 3.29
C GLY A 248 -16.25 -25.14 4.26
N LYS A 249 -16.30 -24.57 5.48
CA LYS A 249 -17.37 -24.86 6.43
C LYS A 249 -18.60 -24.04 6.07
N ALA A 250 -19.73 -24.70 5.84
CA ALA A 250 -20.99 -24.02 5.64
C ALA A 250 -21.34 -23.20 6.89
N PRO A 251 -21.55 -21.88 6.77
CA PRO A 251 -21.82 -21.07 7.93
C PRO A 251 -23.23 -21.35 8.47
N LYS A 252 -23.36 -21.41 9.79
CA LYS A 252 -24.65 -21.62 10.48
C LYS A 252 -25.38 -20.30 10.64
N LEU A 253 -25.82 -19.72 9.52
CA LEU A 253 -26.60 -18.49 9.49
C LEU A 253 -28.09 -18.81 9.37
N GLY A 254 -28.93 -18.01 10.03
CA GLY A 254 -30.36 -17.99 9.75
C GLY A 254 -30.72 -17.17 8.51
N LYS A 255 -32.00 -16.89 8.31
CA LYS A 255 -32.50 -16.17 7.13
C LYS A 255 -32.19 -14.69 7.20
N VAL A 256 -32.26 -14.09 8.38
CA VAL A 256 -31.96 -12.67 8.62
C VAL A 256 -30.73 -12.55 9.52
N VAL A 257 -29.69 -11.91 9.01
CA VAL A 257 -28.39 -11.79 9.69
C VAL A 257 -28.09 -10.33 9.97
N VAL A 258 -27.75 -10.04 11.22
CA VAL A 258 -27.24 -8.73 11.63
C VAL A 258 -25.72 -8.78 11.66
N VAL A 259 -25.06 -7.84 10.98
CA VAL A 259 -23.63 -7.59 11.12
C VAL A 259 -23.43 -6.34 11.95
N TYR A 260 -22.76 -6.47 13.09
CA TYR A 260 -22.55 -5.37 14.02
C TYR A 260 -21.14 -4.80 13.90
N GLY A 261 -21.01 -3.67 13.21
CA GLY A 261 -19.74 -3.01 12.92
C GLY A 261 -19.77 -2.22 11.62
N GLY A 262 -18.73 -1.42 11.38
CA GLY A 262 -18.62 -0.55 10.19
C GLY A 262 -17.23 -0.50 9.56
N GLY A 263 -16.34 -1.43 9.89
CA GLY A 263 -15.02 -1.55 9.22
C GLY A 263 -15.07 -2.43 7.98
N ASN A 264 -13.96 -2.52 7.24
CA ASN A 264 -13.87 -3.36 6.03
C ASN A 264 -14.26 -4.83 6.31
N THR A 265 -13.84 -5.40 7.46
CA THR A 265 -14.25 -6.75 7.88
C THR A 265 -15.77 -6.90 8.03
N ALA A 266 -16.48 -5.82 8.42
CA ALA A 266 -17.94 -5.85 8.49
C ALA A 266 -18.55 -5.92 7.09
N MET A 267 -18.00 -5.19 6.12
CA MET A 267 -18.47 -5.21 4.73
C MET A 267 -18.22 -6.58 4.10
N ASP A 268 -17.02 -7.14 4.26
CA ASP A 268 -16.67 -8.48 3.78
C ASP A 268 -17.58 -9.56 4.39
N ALA A 269 -17.83 -9.50 5.71
CA ALA A 269 -18.72 -10.44 6.37
C ALA A 269 -20.17 -10.30 5.87
N ALA A 270 -20.67 -9.08 5.69
CA ALA A 270 -22.02 -8.81 5.23
C ALA A 270 -22.24 -9.29 3.79
N ARG A 271 -21.32 -8.99 2.88
CA ARG A 271 -21.35 -9.42 1.48
C ARG A 271 -21.17 -10.93 1.34
N THR A 272 -20.35 -11.54 2.18
CA THR A 272 -20.23 -13.02 2.26
C THR A 272 -21.54 -13.65 2.72
N ALA A 273 -22.17 -13.13 3.78
CA ALA A 273 -23.48 -13.64 4.25
C ALA A 273 -24.57 -13.49 3.17
N LYS A 274 -24.56 -12.39 2.41
CA LYS A 274 -25.48 -12.18 1.28
C LYS A 274 -25.33 -13.26 0.21
N ARG A 275 -24.10 -13.70 -0.09
CA ARG A 275 -23.81 -14.79 -1.05
C ARG A 275 -24.31 -16.16 -0.61
N PHE A 276 -24.47 -16.37 0.69
CA PHE A 276 -25.14 -17.55 1.25
C PHE A 276 -26.67 -17.42 1.29
N GLY A 277 -27.24 -16.39 0.67
CA GLY A 277 -28.70 -16.20 0.54
C GLY A 277 -29.36 -15.53 1.73
N ALA A 278 -28.60 -15.01 2.71
CA ALA A 278 -29.16 -14.32 3.85
C ALA A 278 -29.69 -12.92 3.49
N GLN A 279 -30.74 -12.47 4.20
CA GLN A 279 -31.11 -11.07 4.27
C GLN A 279 -30.20 -10.40 5.30
N VAL A 280 -29.34 -9.49 4.85
CA VAL A 280 -28.27 -8.94 5.69
C VAL A 280 -28.57 -7.49 6.07
N LYS A 281 -28.39 -7.19 7.35
CA LYS A 281 -28.54 -5.86 7.93
C LYS A 281 -27.28 -5.47 8.67
N VAL A 282 -26.70 -4.32 8.33
CA VAL A 282 -25.54 -3.77 9.04
C VAL A 282 -26.04 -2.79 10.10
N VAL A 283 -25.70 -3.04 11.35
CA VAL A 283 -25.93 -2.11 12.46
C VAL A 283 -24.62 -1.40 12.76
N TYR A 284 -24.64 -0.07 12.68
CA TYR A 284 -23.45 0.74 12.94
C TYR A 284 -23.77 1.98 13.77
N ARG A 285 -22.96 2.23 14.80
CA ARG A 285 -23.21 3.27 15.81
C ARG A 285 -22.91 4.69 15.36
N ARG A 286 -22.32 4.91 14.19
CA ARG A 286 -22.09 6.25 13.60
C ARG A 286 -22.76 6.34 12.22
N ASP A 287 -22.57 7.45 11.54
CA ASP A 287 -23.04 7.69 10.18
C ASP A 287 -22.02 7.17 9.14
N ARG A 288 -22.38 7.30 7.85
CA ARG A 288 -21.54 6.90 6.72
C ARG A 288 -20.24 7.72 6.65
N ALA A 289 -20.31 9.03 6.92
CA ALA A 289 -19.14 9.91 6.86
C ALA A 289 -18.06 9.53 7.89
N ASN A 290 -18.47 8.96 9.03
CA ASN A 290 -17.57 8.49 10.09
C ASN A 290 -17.42 6.96 10.11
N MET A 291 -17.70 6.29 8.99
CA MET A 291 -17.49 4.85 8.82
C MET A 291 -16.00 4.55 8.58
N PRO A 292 -15.39 3.60 9.30
CA PRO A 292 -13.99 3.20 9.08
C PRO A 292 -13.74 2.46 7.77
N ALA A 293 -14.76 1.82 7.20
CA ALA A 293 -14.64 1.19 5.89
C ALA A 293 -14.43 2.24 4.79
N HIS A 294 -13.70 1.87 3.74
CA HIS A 294 -13.59 2.73 2.57
C HIS A 294 -14.94 2.87 1.86
N ASP A 295 -15.24 4.05 1.33
CA ASP A 295 -16.58 4.37 0.83
C ASP A 295 -17.02 3.41 -0.30
N PHE A 296 -16.12 3.00 -1.19
CA PHE A 296 -16.43 2.06 -2.27
C PHE A 296 -16.91 0.68 -1.76
N GLU A 297 -16.37 0.19 -0.63
CA GLU A 297 -16.83 -1.06 0.00
C GLU A 297 -18.28 -0.94 0.50
N CYS A 298 -18.60 0.24 1.04
CA CYS A 298 -19.93 0.54 1.54
C CYS A 298 -20.93 0.67 0.37
N VAL A 299 -20.53 1.33 -0.72
CA VAL A 299 -21.33 1.46 -1.95
C VAL A 299 -21.61 0.08 -2.54
N GLU A 300 -20.60 -0.76 -2.75
CA GLU A 300 -20.78 -2.10 -3.29
C GLU A 300 -21.70 -2.97 -2.41
N ALA A 301 -21.57 -2.86 -1.09
CA ALA A 301 -22.46 -3.56 -0.15
C ALA A 301 -23.93 -3.10 -0.31
N MET A 302 -24.18 -1.79 -0.48
CA MET A 302 -25.51 -1.25 -0.74
C MET A 302 -26.07 -1.71 -2.09
N GLU A 303 -25.26 -1.71 -3.15
CA GLU A 303 -25.62 -2.20 -4.49
C GLU A 303 -26.02 -3.68 -4.47
N GLU A 304 -25.39 -4.48 -3.62
CA GLU A 304 -25.76 -5.88 -3.37
C GLU A 304 -27.05 -6.04 -2.55
N GLY A 305 -27.68 -4.94 -2.11
CA GLY A 305 -28.95 -4.93 -1.38
C GLY A 305 -28.78 -5.31 0.09
N ILE A 306 -27.72 -4.83 0.73
CA ILE A 306 -27.50 -4.91 2.19
C ILE A 306 -28.12 -3.66 2.84
N GLU A 307 -28.95 -3.85 3.86
CA GLU A 307 -29.63 -2.77 4.56
C GLU A 307 -28.72 -2.19 5.66
N PHE A 308 -28.67 -0.85 5.80
CA PHE A 308 -27.85 -0.18 6.81
C PHE A 308 -28.70 0.56 7.85
N HIS A 309 -28.46 0.24 9.12
CA HIS A 309 -29.00 0.94 10.29
C HIS A 309 -27.89 1.82 10.90
N TRP A 310 -27.79 3.06 10.41
CA TRP A 310 -26.82 4.07 10.83
C TRP A 310 -27.12 4.65 12.20
N GLN A 311 -26.13 5.04 12.99
CA GLN A 311 -26.38 5.62 14.32
C GLN A 311 -27.25 4.71 15.21
N ARG A 312 -27.06 3.39 15.13
CA ARG A 312 -27.71 2.39 15.99
C ARG A 312 -26.66 1.56 16.72
N THR A 313 -26.94 1.21 17.97
CA THR A 313 -26.19 0.20 18.73
C THR A 313 -27.12 -0.90 19.21
N ILE A 314 -26.62 -2.12 19.38
CA ILE A 314 -27.41 -3.21 19.96
C ILE A 314 -27.40 -3.02 21.48
N HIS A 315 -28.59 -2.89 22.09
CA HIS A 315 -28.77 -2.75 23.53
C HIS A 315 -28.96 -4.11 24.22
N GLN A 316 -29.83 -4.96 23.67
CA GLN A 316 -30.11 -6.32 24.17
C GLN A 316 -30.71 -7.19 23.05
N ILE A 317 -30.68 -8.51 23.24
CA ILE A 317 -31.25 -9.50 22.30
C ILE A 317 -32.12 -10.48 23.08
N ASP A 318 -33.42 -10.53 22.77
CA ASP A 318 -34.35 -11.49 23.36
C ASP A 318 -34.83 -12.47 22.27
N GLY A 319 -34.18 -13.63 22.19
CA GLY A 319 -34.48 -14.66 21.18
C GLY A 319 -34.11 -14.24 19.76
N GLN A 320 -35.09 -13.76 18.98
CA GLN A 320 -34.90 -13.21 17.64
C GLN A 320 -35.13 -11.68 17.58
N GLN A 321 -35.54 -11.08 18.69
CA GLN A 321 -35.81 -9.65 18.78
C GLN A 321 -34.60 -8.90 19.29
N PHE A 322 -34.02 -8.06 18.44
CA PHE A 322 -32.90 -7.19 18.74
C PHE A 322 -33.46 -5.82 19.13
N THR A 323 -33.19 -5.36 20.35
CA THR A 323 -33.48 -3.97 20.74
C THR A 323 -32.28 -3.11 20.38
N LEU A 324 -32.50 -2.15 19.48
CA LEU A 324 -31.50 -1.17 19.07
C LEU A 324 -31.74 0.14 19.82
N GLU A 325 -30.67 0.77 20.26
CA GLU A 325 -30.70 2.13 20.79
C GLU A 325 -30.19 3.10 19.72
N LYS A 326 -30.90 4.21 19.53
CA LYS A 326 -30.48 5.29 18.64
C LYS A 326 -29.30 6.04 19.26
N MET A 327 -28.37 6.41 18.40
CA MET A 327 -27.17 7.16 18.76
C MET A 327 -27.25 8.56 18.16
N ALA A 328 -26.74 9.56 18.87
CA ALA A 328 -26.42 10.86 18.33
C ALA A 328 -24.89 10.99 18.24
N ILE A 329 -24.37 11.71 17.24
CA ILE A 329 -22.94 11.98 17.12
C ILE A 329 -22.67 13.34 17.77
N ASP A 330 -21.74 13.38 18.73
CA ASP A 330 -21.30 14.64 19.34
C ASP A 330 -20.34 15.43 18.43
N ALA A 331 -19.95 16.63 18.88
CA ALA A 331 -19.07 17.51 18.11
C ALA A 331 -17.68 16.89 17.82
N GLU A 332 -17.27 15.92 18.63
CA GLU A 332 -16.01 15.17 18.50
C GLU A 332 -16.15 13.90 17.65
N GLY A 333 -17.31 13.66 17.04
CA GLY A 333 -17.56 12.48 16.20
C GLY A 333 -17.79 11.18 17.00
N LYS A 334 -18.01 11.28 18.31
CA LYS A 334 -18.26 10.11 19.16
C LYS A 334 -19.77 9.86 19.29
N PRO A 335 -20.19 8.59 19.25
CA PRO A 335 -21.59 8.24 19.37
C PRO A 335 -22.02 8.28 20.84
N GLN A 336 -23.13 8.95 21.12
CA GLN A 336 -23.77 9.09 22.43
C GLN A 336 -25.17 8.44 22.40
N PRO A 337 -25.56 7.68 23.43
CA PRO A 337 -26.89 7.09 23.53
C PRO A 337 -27.97 8.17 23.66
N THR A 338 -29.09 8.04 22.96
CA THR A 338 -30.21 8.98 23.08
C THR A 338 -31.29 8.53 24.06
N GLY A 339 -31.30 7.24 24.45
CA GLY A 339 -32.39 6.64 25.21
C GLY A 339 -33.64 6.31 24.39
N GLU A 340 -33.63 6.53 23.07
CA GLU A 340 -34.70 6.08 22.17
C GLU A 340 -34.40 4.69 21.62
N PHE A 341 -35.38 3.79 21.72
CA PHE A 341 -35.24 2.39 21.32
C PHE A 341 -36.11 2.03 20.12
N GLU A 342 -35.60 1.16 19.26
CA GLU A 342 -36.34 0.49 18.19
C GLU A 342 -36.07 -1.01 18.21
N THR A 343 -36.87 -1.79 17.48
CA THR A 343 -36.70 -3.25 17.46
C THR A 343 -36.50 -3.77 16.05
N LEU A 344 -35.68 -4.81 15.94
CA LEU A 344 -35.32 -5.48 14.71
C LEU A 344 -35.45 -6.99 14.90
N GLN A 345 -35.91 -7.72 13.90
CA GLN A 345 -35.96 -9.19 13.93
C GLN A 345 -34.75 -9.75 13.18
N ALA A 346 -34.01 -10.67 13.80
CA ALA A 346 -32.92 -11.39 13.17
C ALA A 346 -32.66 -12.77 13.82
N ASP A 347 -32.09 -13.67 13.03
CA ASP A 347 -31.80 -15.04 13.44
C ASP A 347 -30.37 -15.21 13.94
N SER A 348 -29.44 -14.38 13.48
CA SER A 348 -28.00 -14.52 13.76
C SER A 348 -27.32 -13.16 13.83
N LEU A 349 -26.24 -13.09 14.61
CA LEU A 349 -25.40 -11.91 14.80
C LEU A 349 -23.94 -12.22 14.45
N ILE A 350 -23.36 -11.38 13.59
CA ILE A 350 -21.93 -11.37 13.30
C ILE A 350 -21.29 -10.14 13.94
N LEU A 351 -20.36 -10.33 14.88
CA LEU A 351 -19.63 -9.26 15.56
C LEU A 351 -18.41 -8.83 14.74
N ALA A 352 -18.39 -7.58 14.28
CA ALA A 352 -17.31 -6.99 13.49
C ALA A 352 -16.73 -5.73 14.19
N LEU A 353 -16.37 -5.88 15.47
CA LEU A 353 -16.00 -4.78 16.37
C LEU A 353 -14.48 -4.51 16.44
N GLY A 354 -13.72 -5.07 15.51
CA GLY A 354 -12.25 -5.00 15.45
C GLY A 354 -11.59 -6.28 15.94
N GLN A 355 -10.26 -6.23 16.06
CA GLN A 355 -9.45 -7.42 16.37
C GLN A 355 -8.40 -7.13 17.45
N ASN A 356 -8.04 -8.16 18.21
CA ASN A 356 -7.04 -8.18 19.26
C ASN A 356 -5.84 -9.06 18.86
N ILE A 357 -4.74 -8.84 19.56
CA ILE A 357 -3.47 -9.54 19.35
C ILE A 357 -3.30 -10.59 20.44
N ASP A 358 -2.84 -11.78 20.08
CA ASP A 358 -2.44 -12.77 21.08
C ASP A 358 -1.14 -12.35 21.76
N THR A 359 -1.26 -11.82 22.98
CA THR A 359 -0.12 -11.35 23.78
C THR A 359 0.58 -12.47 24.55
N LYS A 360 0.06 -13.71 24.56
CA LYS A 360 0.65 -14.81 25.34
C LYS A 360 2.10 -15.08 24.95
N LEU A 361 2.41 -15.00 23.64
CA LEU A 361 3.75 -15.26 23.12
C LEU A 361 4.79 -14.21 23.53
N THR A 362 4.36 -12.97 23.74
CA THR A 362 5.26 -11.82 23.93
C THR A 362 5.34 -11.37 25.38
N LYS A 363 4.32 -11.63 26.20
CA LYS A 363 4.28 -11.27 27.63
C LYS A 363 5.39 -11.88 28.48
N ALA A 364 5.86 -13.07 28.11
CA ALA A 364 6.91 -13.76 28.86
C ALA A 364 8.33 -13.35 28.44
N ILE A 365 8.48 -12.46 27.45
CA ILE A 365 9.78 -12.03 26.93
C ILE A 365 10.23 -10.78 27.68
N PRO A 366 11.46 -10.76 28.25
CA PRO A 366 12.00 -9.56 28.90
C PRO A 366 11.99 -8.34 27.99
N ASP A 367 11.73 -7.17 28.56
CA ASP A 367 11.81 -5.86 27.90
C ASP A 367 10.85 -5.66 26.70
N VAL A 368 9.90 -6.59 26.47
CA VAL A 368 8.85 -6.41 25.47
C VAL A 368 7.66 -5.71 26.11
N GLU A 369 7.44 -4.46 25.70
CA GLU A 369 6.32 -3.64 26.17
C GLU A 369 5.09 -3.78 25.26
N HIS A 370 3.91 -3.58 25.85
CA HIS A 370 2.62 -3.60 25.16
C HIS A 370 1.83 -2.34 25.47
N LYS A 371 1.07 -1.86 24.49
CA LYS A 371 0.02 -0.85 24.75
C LYS A 371 -1.21 -1.50 25.39
N TRP A 372 -2.13 -0.65 25.85
CA TRP A 372 -3.40 -1.05 26.46
C TRP A 372 -4.25 -1.97 25.58
N ASP A 373 -4.11 -1.89 24.25
CA ASP A 373 -4.83 -2.70 23.27
C ASP A 373 -4.10 -4.02 22.90
N GLY A 374 -2.97 -4.31 23.56
CA GLY A 374 -2.14 -5.48 23.34
C GLY A 374 -1.12 -5.36 22.22
N SER A 375 -1.05 -4.21 21.51
CA SER A 375 -0.03 -3.99 20.48
C SER A 375 1.39 -3.94 21.06
N VAL A 376 2.33 -4.62 20.38
CA VAL A 376 3.73 -4.66 20.79
C VAL A 376 4.40 -3.34 20.44
N VAL A 377 5.10 -2.75 21.41
CA VAL A 377 5.86 -1.52 21.20
C VAL A 377 7.18 -1.86 20.49
N VAL A 378 7.46 -1.12 19.42
CA VAL A 378 8.71 -1.21 18.65
C VAL A 378 9.31 0.17 18.46
N ASN A 379 10.63 0.23 18.30
CA ASN A 379 11.33 1.47 17.94
C ASN A 379 11.23 1.76 16.43
N ASP A 380 11.87 2.85 15.99
CA ASP A 380 11.93 3.25 14.58
C ASP A 380 12.54 2.21 13.64
N ASN A 381 13.29 1.23 14.17
CA ASN A 381 13.90 0.13 13.42
C ASN A 381 13.05 -1.14 13.42
N MET A 382 11.82 -1.09 13.94
CA MET A 382 10.91 -2.22 14.13
C MET A 382 11.41 -3.27 15.15
N MET A 383 12.40 -2.92 15.98
CA MET A 383 12.93 -3.79 17.03
C MET A 383 12.13 -3.59 18.31
N THR A 384 11.81 -4.67 19.02
CA THR A 384 11.23 -4.60 20.38
C THR A 384 12.33 -4.21 21.39
N GLY A 385 11.99 -4.09 22.67
CA GLY A 385 13.03 -3.88 23.70
C GLY A 385 13.96 -5.09 23.87
N TYR A 386 13.56 -6.28 23.42
CA TYR A 386 14.43 -7.46 23.42
C TYR A 386 15.36 -7.46 22.20
N LYS A 387 16.68 -7.43 22.44
CA LYS A 387 17.69 -7.35 21.38
C LYS A 387 17.60 -8.52 20.39
N GLY A 388 17.48 -8.21 19.11
CA GLY A 388 17.38 -9.19 18.02
C GLY A 388 15.98 -9.78 17.82
N LEU A 389 14.98 -9.26 18.54
CA LEU A 389 13.57 -9.54 18.31
C LEU A 389 12.91 -8.31 17.67
N PHE A 390 12.28 -8.52 16.53
CA PHE A 390 11.60 -7.50 15.75
C PHE A 390 10.13 -7.85 15.62
N ALA A 391 9.26 -6.86 15.39
CA ALA A 391 7.83 -7.09 15.18
C ALA A 391 7.26 -6.12 14.14
N GLY A 392 6.23 -6.54 13.40
CA GLY A 392 5.59 -5.70 12.38
C GLY A 392 4.26 -6.25 11.89
N GLY A 393 3.63 -5.54 10.96
CA GLY A 393 2.22 -5.77 10.58
C GLY A 393 1.24 -5.39 11.69
N ASP A 394 0.05 -5.99 11.68
CA ASP A 394 -1.08 -5.57 12.53
C ASP A 394 -0.88 -5.77 14.04
N MET A 395 0.23 -6.40 14.45
CA MET A 395 0.56 -6.59 15.87
C MET A 395 1.30 -5.41 16.51
N VAL A 396 1.70 -4.42 15.72
CA VAL A 396 2.29 -3.16 16.21
C VAL A 396 1.30 -2.00 15.99
N PRO A 397 1.46 -0.83 16.63
CA PRO A 397 0.58 0.31 16.42
C PRO A 397 0.64 0.84 14.97
N CYS A 398 -0.36 0.51 14.15
CA CYS A 398 -0.51 1.02 12.78
C CYS A 398 -1.93 0.83 12.25
N ASP A 399 -2.21 1.42 11.09
CA ASP A 399 -3.41 1.06 10.33
C ASP A 399 -3.24 -0.35 9.75
N ARG A 400 -4.31 -1.14 9.83
CA ARG A 400 -4.29 -2.57 9.52
C ARG A 400 -4.64 -2.84 8.08
N THR A 401 -3.71 -2.51 7.19
CA THR A 401 -3.84 -2.74 5.74
C THR A 401 -2.71 -3.64 5.25
N VAL A 402 -2.98 -4.40 4.17
CA VAL A 402 -1.99 -5.28 3.53
C VAL A 402 -0.75 -4.48 3.14
N THR A 403 -0.94 -3.29 2.56
CA THR A 403 0.15 -2.43 2.09
C THR A 403 1.06 -1.94 3.21
N ILE A 404 0.50 -1.59 4.37
CA ILE A 404 1.29 -1.21 5.56
C ILE A 404 2.03 -2.41 6.13
N ALA A 405 1.39 -3.58 6.19
CA ALA A 405 2.04 -4.80 6.65
C ALA A 405 3.25 -5.17 5.78
N VAL A 406 3.14 -5.08 4.45
CA VAL A 406 4.27 -5.28 3.53
C VAL A 406 5.35 -4.21 3.70
N GLY A 407 4.96 -2.95 3.89
CA GLY A 407 5.89 -1.85 4.20
C GLY A 407 6.68 -2.08 5.49
N HIS A 408 6.00 -2.54 6.55
CA HIS A 408 6.63 -2.96 7.80
C HIS A 408 7.61 -4.10 7.58
N GLY A 409 7.24 -5.12 6.79
CA GLY A 409 8.12 -6.25 6.52
C GLY A 409 9.40 -5.85 5.78
N LYS A 410 9.28 -5.00 4.74
CA LYS A 410 10.44 -4.42 4.04
C LYS A 410 11.34 -3.63 4.98
N LYS A 411 10.75 -2.76 5.80
CA LYS A 411 11.48 -1.94 6.78
C LYS A 411 12.20 -2.82 7.81
N ALA A 412 11.52 -3.83 8.34
CA ALA A 412 12.09 -4.78 9.29
C ALA A 412 13.25 -5.56 8.67
N ALA A 413 13.11 -6.06 7.45
CA ALA A 413 14.18 -6.79 6.75
C ALA A 413 15.47 -5.95 6.56
N ALA A 414 15.34 -4.66 6.24
CA ALA A 414 16.48 -3.75 6.16
C ALA A 414 17.20 -3.56 7.51
N ASN A 415 16.42 -3.45 8.59
CA ASN A 415 16.95 -3.27 9.95
C ASN A 415 17.55 -4.56 10.52
N ILE A 416 16.92 -5.71 10.30
CA ILE A 416 17.45 -7.03 10.66
C ILE A 416 18.79 -7.26 9.95
N ASP A 417 18.90 -6.95 8.65
CA ASP A 417 20.15 -7.06 7.91
C ASP A 417 21.26 -6.17 8.49
N ALA A 418 20.95 -4.91 8.83
CA ALA A 418 21.90 -4.02 9.47
C ALA A 418 22.35 -4.57 10.83
N PHE A 419 21.39 -5.02 11.66
CA PHE A 419 21.62 -5.62 12.96
C PHE A 419 22.55 -6.84 12.88
N LEU A 420 22.27 -7.76 11.95
CA LEU A 420 23.07 -8.98 11.74
C LEU A 420 24.49 -8.70 11.25
N LYS A 421 24.70 -7.56 10.58
CA LYS A 421 26.02 -7.08 10.13
C LYS A 421 26.72 -6.20 11.17
N GLY A 422 26.13 -5.99 12.35
CA GLY A 422 26.69 -5.10 13.38
C GLY A 422 26.69 -3.62 12.97
N ARG A 423 25.77 -3.21 12.09
CA ARG A 423 25.63 -1.84 11.59
C ARG A 423 24.34 -1.21 12.12
N ILE A 424 24.33 0.11 12.20
CA ILE A 424 23.11 0.88 12.44
C ILE A 424 22.52 1.23 11.08
N PHE A 425 21.23 0.96 10.88
CA PHE A 425 20.54 1.41 9.68
C PHE A 425 20.38 2.92 9.73
N THR A 426 20.95 3.62 8.75
CA THR A 426 20.76 5.07 8.59
C THR A 426 19.62 5.29 7.59
N LYS A 427 18.57 5.98 8.04
CA LYS A 427 17.48 6.38 7.15
C LYS A 427 18.04 7.34 6.11
N VAL A 428 17.84 7.03 4.84
CA VAL A 428 18.20 7.92 3.73
C VAL A 428 17.34 9.18 3.83
N GLU A 429 17.96 10.35 3.76
CA GLU A 429 17.23 11.62 3.67
C GLU A 429 16.40 11.62 2.39
N LYS A 430 15.12 11.98 2.54
CA LYS A 430 14.22 12.05 1.39
C LYS A 430 14.48 13.35 0.64
N THR A 431 14.52 13.28 -0.68
CA THR A 431 14.47 14.47 -1.51
C THR A 431 13.13 15.22 -1.30
N PRO A 432 13.08 16.52 -1.61
CA PRO A 432 11.86 17.30 -1.47
C PRO A 432 10.69 16.69 -2.24
N LEU A 433 9.49 16.79 -1.65
CA LEU A 433 8.24 16.37 -2.29
C LEU A 433 7.90 17.33 -3.44
N ILE A 434 7.64 16.79 -4.63
CA ILE A 434 7.20 17.59 -5.77
C ILE A 434 5.67 17.74 -5.79
N LYS A 435 5.20 18.97 -5.94
CA LYS A 435 3.77 19.32 -6.04
C LYS A 435 3.43 19.80 -7.45
N LEU A 436 2.13 19.82 -7.78
CA LEU A 436 1.65 20.22 -9.10
C LEU A 436 2.14 21.63 -9.52
N ASP A 437 2.20 22.60 -8.61
CA ASP A 437 2.61 23.98 -8.88
C ASP A 437 4.05 24.12 -9.40
N LYS A 438 4.87 23.08 -9.22
CA LYS A 438 6.24 23.01 -9.73
C LYS A 438 6.33 22.39 -11.13
N LEU A 439 5.32 21.62 -11.54
CA LEU A 439 5.31 20.99 -12.86
C LEU A 439 5.01 22.02 -13.95
N HIS A 440 5.66 21.90 -15.10
CA HIS A 440 5.43 22.76 -16.25
C HIS A 440 4.54 22.05 -17.27
N LEU A 441 3.26 21.86 -16.91
CA LEU A 441 2.28 21.25 -17.80
C LEU A 441 1.88 22.26 -18.90
N TRP A 442 2.34 22.03 -20.14
CA TRP A 442 2.06 22.94 -21.27
C TRP A 442 0.63 22.88 -21.76
N TYR A 443 0.00 21.71 -21.65
CA TYR A 443 -1.39 21.49 -22.03
C TYR A 443 -2.07 20.75 -20.88
N LYS A 444 -3.18 21.30 -20.40
CA LYS A 444 -4.12 20.57 -19.53
C LYS A 444 -5.08 19.86 -20.46
N THR A 445 -4.74 18.62 -20.79
CA THR A 445 -5.62 17.72 -21.54
C THR A 445 -6.36 16.84 -20.56
N ASP A 446 -7.68 16.89 -20.60
CA ASP A 446 -8.50 15.92 -19.88
C ASP A 446 -8.23 14.54 -20.50
N ALA A 447 -7.84 13.58 -19.66
CA ALA A 447 -7.70 12.18 -20.04
C ALA A 447 -8.43 11.34 -19.00
N GLU A 448 -9.63 10.90 -19.36
CA GLU A 448 -10.49 10.06 -18.51
C GLU A 448 -9.75 8.81 -18.08
N GLN A 449 -10.03 8.38 -16.85
CA GLN A 449 -9.47 7.18 -16.27
C GLN A 449 -10.10 5.93 -16.91
N SER A 450 -9.29 4.91 -17.21
CA SER A 450 -9.80 3.60 -17.61
C SER A 450 -10.61 2.96 -16.49
N GLU A 451 -11.83 2.53 -16.81
CA GLU A 451 -12.69 1.81 -15.90
C GLU A 451 -12.35 0.32 -15.90
N GLN A 452 -12.28 -0.28 -14.71
CA GLN A 452 -12.15 -1.73 -14.61
C GLN A 452 -13.51 -2.39 -14.85
N PRO A 453 -13.56 -3.51 -15.61
CA PRO A 453 -14.80 -4.24 -15.76
C PRO A 453 -15.24 -4.77 -14.40
N ALA A 454 -16.52 -4.62 -14.08
CA ALA A 454 -17.11 -5.09 -12.84
C ALA A 454 -18.31 -5.98 -13.11
N THR A 455 -18.42 -7.09 -12.38
CA THR A 455 -19.57 -8.01 -12.45
C THR A 455 -20.85 -7.29 -12.02
N ASP A 456 -22.00 -7.64 -12.58
CA ASP A 456 -23.28 -6.99 -12.23
C ASP A 456 -23.66 -7.23 -10.75
N PRO A 457 -24.20 -6.23 -10.02
CA PRO A 457 -24.58 -6.37 -8.62
C PRO A 457 -25.55 -7.52 -8.30
N VAL A 458 -26.37 -7.99 -9.24
CA VAL A 458 -27.25 -9.14 -9.07
C VAL A 458 -26.46 -10.44 -9.12
N GLU A 459 -25.52 -10.56 -10.06
CA GLU A 459 -24.66 -11.73 -10.21
C GLU A 459 -23.71 -11.89 -9.02
N ARG A 460 -23.12 -10.78 -8.53
CA ARG A 460 -22.24 -10.72 -7.34
C ARG A 460 -22.83 -11.44 -6.13
N ARG A 461 -24.16 -11.54 -6.02
CA ARG A 461 -24.88 -12.11 -4.86
C ARG A 461 -24.96 -13.63 -4.87
N THR A 462 -24.55 -14.31 -5.94
CA THR A 462 -24.84 -15.74 -6.13
C THR A 462 -23.59 -16.62 -6.21
N ASN A 463 -22.41 -16.02 -6.35
CA ASN A 463 -21.15 -16.73 -6.47
C ASN A 463 -20.00 -16.01 -5.76
N PHE A 464 -18.82 -16.61 -5.82
CA PHE A 464 -17.57 -16.06 -5.29
C PHE A 464 -16.58 -15.73 -6.42
N ASP A 465 -17.09 -15.51 -7.63
CA ASP A 465 -16.27 -15.10 -8.77
C ASP A 465 -15.71 -13.70 -8.51
N GLU A 466 -14.56 -13.41 -9.14
CA GLU A 466 -13.89 -12.14 -8.95
C GLU A 466 -14.78 -10.97 -9.41
N VAL A 467 -15.03 -10.00 -8.52
CA VAL A 467 -15.98 -8.91 -8.78
C VAL A 467 -15.42 -7.87 -9.74
N LEU A 468 -14.15 -7.50 -9.55
CA LEU A 468 -13.45 -6.53 -10.39
C LEU A 468 -12.47 -7.26 -11.29
N GLY A 469 -12.54 -7.03 -12.60
CA GLY A 469 -11.60 -7.53 -13.58
C GLY A 469 -10.37 -6.63 -13.74
N GLY A 470 -9.38 -7.13 -14.48
CA GLY A 470 -8.16 -6.39 -14.82
C GLY A 470 -8.36 -5.48 -16.03
N LEU A 471 -7.42 -4.56 -16.23
CA LEU A 471 -7.30 -3.81 -17.47
C LEU A 471 -6.78 -4.70 -18.60
N THR A 472 -7.20 -4.42 -19.82
CA THR A 472 -6.51 -4.92 -21.03
C THR A 472 -5.12 -4.30 -21.15
N GLU A 473 -4.26 -4.88 -22.00
CA GLU A 473 -2.94 -4.30 -22.30
C GLU A 473 -3.04 -2.86 -22.81
N GLN A 474 -4.00 -2.58 -23.70
CA GLN A 474 -4.21 -1.23 -24.26
C GLN A 474 -4.62 -0.22 -23.17
N GLU A 475 -5.52 -0.60 -22.28
CA GLU A 475 -5.94 0.25 -21.15
C GLU A 475 -4.82 0.43 -20.13
N ALA A 476 -4.06 -0.62 -19.81
CA ALA A 476 -2.92 -0.53 -18.91
C ALA A 476 -1.81 0.38 -19.46
N LEU A 477 -1.53 0.29 -20.77
CA LEU A 477 -0.60 1.17 -21.47
C LEU A 477 -1.09 2.63 -21.46
N TYR A 478 -2.37 2.84 -21.76
CA TYR A 478 -2.99 4.17 -21.70
C TYR A 478 -2.90 4.77 -20.27
N GLU A 479 -3.22 4.00 -19.24
CA GLU A 479 -3.07 4.43 -17.85
C GLU A 479 -1.62 4.77 -17.49
N ALA A 480 -0.65 3.98 -17.95
CA ALA A 480 0.76 4.30 -17.76
C ALA A 480 1.15 5.64 -18.43
N GLN A 481 0.64 5.91 -19.64
CA GLN A 481 0.86 7.15 -20.37
C GLN A 481 0.23 8.39 -19.71
N ARG A 482 -0.76 8.22 -18.83
CA ARG A 482 -1.34 9.32 -18.04
C ARG A 482 -0.40 9.83 -16.93
N CYS A 483 0.72 9.15 -16.66
CA CYS A 483 1.67 9.56 -15.64
C CYS A 483 2.47 10.83 -16.04
N TYR A 484 2.49 11.86 -15.18
CA TYR A 484 3.29 13.08 -15.41
C TYR A 484 4.79 12.94 -15.14
N SER A 485 5.27 11.76 -14.72
CA SER A 485 6.67 11.54 -14.33
C SER A 485 7.19 12.55 -13.29
N CYS A 486 6.33 12.95 -12.35
CA CYS A 486 6.57 14.06 -11.41
C CYS A 486 7.98 14.03 -10.79
N GLY A 487 8.72 15.13 -10.92
CA GLY A 487 9.98 15.37 -10.21
C GLY A 487 11.20 14.62 -10.72
N ASN A 488 11.09 13.79 -11.78
CA ASN A 488 12.18 12.93 -12.24
C ASN A 488 12.28 12.96 -13.77
N CYS A 489 13.50 12.97 -14.30
CA CYS A 489 13.72 13.04 -15.73
C CYS A 489 13.28 11.73 -16.42
N PHE A 490 12.47 11.85 -17.48
CA PHE A 490 12.03 10.73 -18.33
C PHE A 490 12.57 10.86 -19.77
N GLU A 491 13.67 11.58 -19.95
CA GLU A 491 14.41 11.68 -21.23
C GLU A 491 13.59 12.19 -22.44
N CYS A 492 12.63 13.08 -22.22
CA CYS A 492 11.76 13.65 -23.28
C CYS A 492 12.47 14.56 -24.30
N ASN A 493 13.77 14.83 -24.14
CA ASN A 493 14.57 15.73 -24.97
C ASN A 493 14.09 17.20 -25.05
N GLY A 494 13.09 17.61 -24.26
CA GLY A 494 12.61 19.00 -24.23
C GLY A 494 13.71 20.00 -23.86
N CYS A 495 14.52 19.69 -22.84
CA CYS A 495 15.65 20.51 -22.43
C CYS A 495 16.75 20.63 -23.50
N LEU A 496 17.01 19.54 -24.23
CA LEU A 496 17.99 19.47 -25.31
C LEU A 496 17.54 20.38 -26.47
N ALA A 497 16.29 20.25 -26.91
CA ALA A 497 15.72 21.04 -27.99
C ALA A 497 15.59 22.53 -27.62
N ALA A 498 15.29 22.82 -26.36
CA ALA A 498 15.10 24.18 -25.87
C ALA A 498 16.40 24.98 -25.68
N CYS A 499 17.57 24.33 -25.68
CA CYS A 499 18.83 24.99 -25.35
C CYS A 499 19.34 25.87 -26.52
N PRO A 500 19.31 27.21 -26.43
CA PRO A 500 19.68 28.07 -27.55
C PRO A 500 21.19 28.07 -27.86
N HIS A 501 22.02 27.56 -26.93
CA HIS A 501 23.47 27.57 -27.03
C HIS A 501 24.08 26.17 -27.23
N GLY A 502 23.25 25.12 -27.39
CA GLY A 502 23.75 23.74 -27.51
C GLY A 502 24.57 23.29 -26.29
N ALA A 503 24.22 23.79 -25.10
CA ALA A 503 24.91 23.50 -23.85
C ALA A 503 24.44 22.20 -23.18
N ILE A 504 23.47 21.48 -23.73
CA ILE A 504 22.96 20.23 -23.18
C ILE A 504 23.31 19.10 -24.15
N THR A 505 23.86 18.00 -23.62
CA THR A 505 24.20 16.80 -24.39
C THR A 505 23.47 15.59 -23.80
N TYR A 506 22.80 14.82 -24.65
CA TYR A 506 22.21 13.54 -24.26
C TYR A 506 23.29 12.47 -24.13
N LEU A 507 23.31 11.75 -23.01
CA LEU A 507 24.34 10.75 -22.72
C LEU A 507 23.97 9.33 -23.16
N GLY A 508 22.76 9.14 -23.70
CA GLY A 508 22.18 7.85 -24.08
C GLY A 508 21.12 7.36 -23.08
N LYS A 509 20.37 6.32 -23.47
CA LYS A 509 19.22 5.80 -22.71
C LYS A 509 19.59 5.46 -21.27
N GLY A 510 18.84 6.04 -20.33
CA GLY A 510 19.01 5.85 -18.89
C GLY A 510 20.23 6.57 -18.27
N LYS A 511 20.98 7.35 -19.05
CA LYS A 511 22.13 8.13 -18.59
C LYS A 511 21.82 9.62 -18.45
N GLY A 512 20.61 10.05 -18.86
CA GLY A 512 20.19 11.44 -18.77
C GLY A 512 21.03 12.39 -19.62
N TYR A 513 21.28 13.58 -19.09
CA TYR A 513 21.89 14.68 -19.82
C TYR A 513 23.05 15.30 -19.05
N LYS A 514 24.01 15.84 -19.79
CA LYS A 514 25.11 16.65 -19.25
C LYS A 514 24.95 18.10 -19.69
N VAL A 515 25.20 19.03 -18.77
CA VAL A 515 25.30 20.46 -19.07
C VAL A 515 26.77 20.83 -19.27
N ASP A 516 27.07 21.48 -20.40
CA ASP A 516 28.33 22.14 -20.71
C ASP A 516 28.27 23.57 -20.14
N TYR A 517 28.87 23.76 -18.97
CA TYR A 517 28.84 25.04 -18.27
C TYR A 517 29.66 26.13 -18.94
N ASP A 518 30.53 25.80 -19.91
CA ASP A 518 31.26 26.81 -20.69
C ASP A 518 30.36 27.44 -21.75
N LYS A 519 29.35 26.69 -22.23
CA LYS A 519 28.33 27.18 -23.18
C LYS A 519 27.06 27.68 -22.50
N CYS A 520 26.80 27.26 -21.26
CA CYS A 520 25.58 27.60 -20.55
C CYS A 520 25.55 29.08 -20.12
N THR A 521 24.56 29.82 -20.61
CA THR A 521 24.34 31.24 -20.26
C THR A 521 23.39 31.43 -19.05
N GLY A 522 22.81 30.36 -18.51
CA GLY A 522 21.88 30.44 -17.37
C GLY A 522 20.50 31.01 -17.71
N CYS A 523 20.06 30.94 -18.97
CA CYS A 523 18.82 31.57 -19.45
C CYS A 523 17.48 30.91 -19.00
N ASN A 524 17.53 29.86 -18.17
CA ASN A 524 16.37 29.08 -17.70
C ASN A 524 15.54 28.34 -18.77
N ALA A 525 15.91 28.37 -20.06
CA ALA A 525 15.10 27.73 -21.11
C ALA A 525 14.88 26.23 -20.86
N CYS A 526 15.94 25.49 -20.49
CA CYS A 526 15.82 24.06 -20.17
C CYS A 526 14.94 23.79 -18.95
N TYR A 527 15.03 24.64 -17.92
CA TYR A 527 14.19 24.57 -16.71
C TYR A 527 12.71 24.75 -17.06
N SER A 528 12.36 25.83 -17.75
CA SER A 528 10.98 26.14 -18.15
C SER A 528 10.39 25.12 -19.13
N GLN A 529 11.25 24.39 -19.84
CA GLN A 529 10.86 23.35 -20.78
C GLN A 529 10.91 21.93 -20.18
N CYS A 530 11.17 21.80 -18.87
CA CYS A 530 11.11 20.52 -18.19
C CYS A 530 9.69 20.31 -17.61
N PRO A 531 8.84 19.46 -18.22
CA PRO A 531 7.44 19.33 -17.79
C PRO A 531 7.32 18.71 -16.40
N CYS A 532 8.25 17.83 -16.04
CA CYS A 532 8.26 17.13 -14.77
C CYS A 532 9.08 17.80 -13.67
N HIS A 533 9.70 18.97 -13.90
CA HIS A 533 10.56 19.65 -12.91
C HIS A 533 11.79 18.84 -12.48
N ALA A 534 12.47 18.17 -13.41
CA ALA A 534 13.72 17.45 -13.15
C ALA A 534 14.98 18.32 -13.23
N ILE A 535 14.83 19.64 -13.38
CA ILE A 535 15.92 20.61 -13.48
C ILE A 535 15.67 21.69 -12.43
N GLU A 536 16.70 22.04 -11.68
CA GLU A 536 16.70 23.14 -10.71
C GLU A 536 17.67 24.23 -11.16
N MET A 537 17.32 25.50 -10.90
CA MET A 537 18.18 26.65 -11.20
C MET A 537 18.89 27.13 -9.94
N VAL A 538 20.13 26.68 -9.73
CA VAL A 538 20.96 27.00 -8.56
C VAL A 538 21.80 28.25 -8.79
N ALA A 539 22.13 28.97 -7.71
CA ALA A 539 22.98 30.16 -7.80
C ALA A 539 24.41 29.79 -8.25
N ALA A 540 25.07 30.67 -8.99
CA ALA A 540 26.42 30.45 -9.50
C ALA A 540 27.50 30.30 -8.42
N GLU A 541 27.21 30.70 -7.18
CA GLU A 541 28.08 30.52 -6.00
C GLU A 541 27.94 29.11 -5.37
N GLN A 542 26.91 28.35 -5.77
CA GLN A 542 26.57 27.02 -5.24
C GLN A 542 26.82 25.89 -6.25
N ALA A 543 27.21 26.23 -7.48
CA ALA A 543 27.53 25.31 -8.58
C ALA A 543 29.05 25.27 -8.79
#